data_AF-A0A0F9V184-F1
#
_entry.id   AF-A0A0F9V184-F1
#
_cell.length_a   1.000
_cell.length_b   1.000
_cell.length_c   1.000
_cell.angle_alpha   90.00
_cell.angle_beta   90.00
_cell.angle_gamma   90.00
#
_symmetry.space_group_name_H-M   'P 1'
#
loop_
_entity.id
_entity.type
_entity.pdbx_description
1 polymer ?
#
loop_
_entity_poly.entity_id
_entity_poly.type
_entity_poly.pdbx_seq_one_letter_code
_entity_poly.pdbx_strand_id
1 'polypeptide(L)'
;MSLATWKKEFYRTPADKVSKRYALRHSLKKWLGLKPANLKKHDVVLYDGNVMNKSDVTDDEDDCDRDIAYLRIDDSTCALCKTHDPRRSGDCGKCPLTEIDAECLDPESPFDQFMWSWDVKPMIKALQKAVDKRKRK
;
A
#
# COMPACT_ATOMS: atom_id res chain seq x y z
N MET A 1 16.35 -12.16 5.37
CA MET A 1 15.19 -11.69 4.60
C MET A 1 13.98 -11.83 5.50
N SER A 2 13.15 -10.80 5.63
CA SER A 2 11.96 -10.78 6.50
C SER A 2 11.08 -9.56 6.21
N LEU A 3 9.90 -9.50 6.83
CA LEU A 3 9.03 -8.33 6.86
C LEU A 3 9.77 -7.06 7.32
N ALA A 4 10.67 -7.17 8.29
CA ALA A 4 11.46 -6.02 8.74
C ALA A 4 12.36 -5.48 7.62
N THR A 5 12.98 -6.36 6.82
CA THR A 5 13.78 -5.95 5.66
C THR A 5 12.92 -5.35 4.54
N TRP A 6 11.73 -5.91 4.30
CA TRP A 6 10.77 -5.36 3.34
C TRP A 6 10.31 -3.96 3.76
N LYS A 7 9.94 -3.78 5.04
CA LYS A 7 9.57 -2.46 5.60
C LYS A 7 10.72 -1.48 5.47
N LYS A 8 11.96 -1.87 5.80
CA LYS A 8 13.15 -1.01 5.66
C LYS A 8 13.33 -0.50 4.22
N GLU A 9 13.04 -1.34 3.22
CA GLU A 9 13.17 -0.96 1.81
C GLU A 9 11.97 -0.17 1.30
N PHE A 10 10.74 -0.67 1.46
CA PHE A 10 9.55 -0.15 0.78
C PHE A 10 8.61 0.68 1.67
N TYR A 11 8.72 0.56 3.00
CA TYR A 11 7.81 1.18 3.97
C TYR A 11 8.53 1.67 5.23
N ARG A 12 9.68 2.34 5.06
CA ARG A 12 10.58 2.70 6.18
C ARG A 12 9.93 3.63 7.21
N THR A 13 9.07 4.52 6.74
CA THR A 13 8.38 5.53 7.56
C THR A 13 6.91 5.15 7.63
N PRO A 14 6.31 5.06 8.83
CA PRO A 14 4.86 4.90 8.97
C PRO A 14 4.08 5.99 8.24
N ALA A 15 2.95 5.66 7.63
CA ALA A 15 2.20 6.55 6.74
C ALA A 15 1.78 7.88 7.39
N ASP A 16 1.45 7.87 8.67
CA ASP A 16 1.05 9.04 9.47
C ASP A 16 2.22 10.00 9.77
N LYS A 17 3.46 9.50 9.66
CA LYS A 17 4.70 10.29 9.84
C LYS A 17 5.27 10.82 8.53
N VAL A 18 4.63 10.52 7.39
CA VAL A 18 5.08 11.01 6.08
C VAL A 18 4.47 12.37 5.80
N SER A 19 5.31 13.38 5.55
CA SER A 19 4.81 14.70 5.15
C SER A 19 4.04 14.63 3.81
N LYS A 20 3.05 15.52 3.64
CA LYS A 20 2.24 15.65 2.42
C LYS A 20 3.05 15.69 1.13
N ARG A 21 4.22 16.35 1.13
CA ARG A 21 5.11 16.45 -0.04
C ARG A 21 5.62 15.08 -0.52
N TYR A 22 5.83 14.12 0.39
CA TYR A 22 6.38 12.81 0.08
C TYR A 22 5.33 11.69 0.07
N ALA A 23 4.09 11.96 0.50
CA ALA A 23 3.02 10.97 0.63
C ALA A 23 2.76 10.16 -0.65
N LEU A 24 2.74 10.82 -1.82
CA LEU A 24 2.53 10.15 -3.10
C LEU A 24 3.67 9.18 -3.45
N ARG A 25 4.93 9.63 -3.32
CA ARG A 25 6.11 8.78 -3.62
C ARG A 25 6.23 7.64 -2.62
N HIS A 26 5.91 7.88 -1.36
CA HIS A 26 5.89 6.86 -0.32
C HIS A 26 4.84 5.79 -0.63
N SER A 27 3.62 6.19 -1.00
CA SER A 27 2.56 5.27 -1.41
C SER A 27 2.97 4.45 -2.63
N LEU A 28 3.52 5.08 -3.68
CA LEU A 28 4.07 4.36 -4.84
C LEU A 28 5.15 3.34 -4.41
N LYS A 29 6.07 3.72 -3.52
CA LYS A 29 7.13 2.84 -3.03
C LYS A 29 6.57 1.61 -2.31
N LYS A 30 5.55 1.78 -1.46
CA LYS A 30 4.83 0.68 -0.79
C LYS A 30 4.33 -0.33 -1.82
N TRP A 31 3.60 0.15 -2.83
CA TRP A 31 3.01 -0.68 -3.88
C TRP A 31 4.05 -1.36 -4.76
N LEU A 32 5.16 -0.68 -5.09
CA LEU A 32 6.29 -1.31 -5.79
C LEU A 32 6.88 -2.48 -4.98
N GLY A 33 6.88 -2.40 -3.65
CA GLY A 33 7.32 -3.49 -2.77
C GLY A 33 6.46 -4.76 -2.87
N LEU A 34 5.22 -4.64 -3.33
CA LEU A 34 4.29 -5.76 -3.47
C LEU A 34 4.50 -6.56 -4.77
N LYS A 35 5.43 -6.15 -5.63
CA LYS A 35 5.77 -6.94 -6.83
C LYS A 35 6.31 -8.32 -6.42
N PRO A 36 5.96 -9.40 -7.14
CA PRO A 36 6.40 -10.76 -6.79
C PRO A 36 7.91 -10.90 -6.59
N ALA A 37 8.72 -10.23 -7.42
CA ALA A 37 10.17 -10.24 -7.28
C ALA A 37 10.65 -9.60 -5.96
N ASN A 38 9.98 -8.55 -5.49
CA ASN A 38 10.32 -7.86 -4.24
C ASN A 38 9.82 -8.63 -3.01
N LEU A 39 8.63 -9.22 -3.09
CA LEU A 39 8.13 -10.12 -2.04
C LEU A 39 9.07 -11.31 -1.86
N LYS A 40 9.42 -11.99 -2.95
CA LYS A 40 10.39 -13.11 -2.96
C LYS A 40 11.75 -12.68 -2.43
N LYS A 41 12.25 -11.50 -2.83
CA LYS A 41 13.52 -10.95 -2.33
C LYS A 41 13.50 -10.88 -0.80
N HIS A 42 12.41 -10.45 -0.18
CA HIS A 42 12.37 -10.27 1.27
C HIS A 42 11.78 -11.47 2.05
N ASP A 43 11.53 -12.60 1.39
CA ASP A 43 10.92 -13.79 1.99
C ASP A 43 9.60 -13.50 2.73
N VAL A 44 8.81 -12.62 2.11
CA VAL A 44 7.47 -12.24 2.54
C VAL A 44 6.45 -12.62 1.49
N VAL A 45 5.21 -12.73 1.91
CA VAL A 45 4.07 -12.99 1.03
C VAL A 45 3.00 -11.94 1.25
N LEU A 46 2.14 -11.79 0.24
CA LEU A 46 0.91 -11.04 0.35
C LEU A 46 -0.21 -12.07 0.56
N TYR A 47 -0.87 -12.01 1.71
CA TYR A 47 -1.92 -12.93 2.10
C TYR A 47 -3.02 -12.14 2.80
N ASP A 48 -4.26 -12.28 2.35
CA ASP A 48 -5.43 -11.59 2.91
C ASP A 48 -5.22 -10.08 3.16
N GLY A 49 -4.60 -9.38 2.21
CA GLY A 49 -4.41 -7.93 2.27
C GLY A 49 -3.24 -7.53 3.15
N ASN A 50 -2.46 -8.49 3.65
CA ASN A 50 -1.35 -8.29 4.56
C ASN A 50 -0.03 -8.73 3.95
N VAL A 51 1.02 -7.93 4.18
CA VAL A 51 2.40 -8.37 3.95
C VAL A 51 2.94 -8.95 5.26
N MET A 52 3.35 -10.21 5.23
CA MET A 52 3.85 -10.95 6.40
C MET A 52 4.98 -11.89 6.00
N ASN A 53 5.72 -12.43 6.98
CA ASN A 53 6.75 -13.43 6.67
C ASN A 53 6.09 -14.68 6.12
N LYS A 54 6.75 -15.34 5.18
CA LYS A 54 6.23 -16.59 4.59
C LYS A 54 6.05 -17.70 5.63
N SER A 55 6.89 -17.72 6.67
CA SER A 55 6.81 -18.68 7.79
C SER A 55 5.57 -18.51 8.68
N ASP A 56 4.94 -17.33 8.62
CA ASP A 56 3.86 -16.96 9.53
C ASP A 56 2.48 -17.18 8.89
N VAL A 57 2.44 -17.68 7.65
CA VAL A 57 1.20 -18.09 7.00
C VAL A 57 0.85 -19.50 7.48
N THR A 58 -0.31 -19.62 8.11
CA THR A 58 -0.86 -20.89 8.60
C THR A 58 -2.30 -20.99 8.10
N ASP A 59 -2.73 -22.20 7.78
CA ASP A 59 -4.13 -22.49 7.42
C ASP A 59 -4.98 -22.86 8.66
N ASP A 60 -4.39 -22.81 9.86
CA ASP A 60 -5.04 -23.22 11.11
C ASP A 60 -5.77 -22.04 11.74
N GLU A 61 -7.11 -22.08 11.71
CA GLU A 61 -7.98 -21.05 12.30
C GLU A 61 -7.85 -20.95 13.84
N ASP A 62 -7.29 -21.97 14.50
CA ASP A 62 -7.09 -22.03 15.96
C ASP A 62 -5.85 -21.24 16.46
N ASP A 63 -5.09 -20.63 15.56
CA ASP A 63 -3.81 -20.00 15.86
C ASP A 63 -3.92 -18.52 16.26
N CYS A 64 -5.03 -18.17 16.92
CA CYS A 64 -5.40 -16.81 17.31
C CYS A 64 -4.43 -16.15 18.32
N ASP A 65 -3.58 -16.94 18.97
CA ASP A 65 -2.68 -16.49 20.05
C ASP A 65 -1.24 -16.17 19.58
N ARG A 66 -0.91 -16.32 18.28
CA ARG A 66 0.42 -15.93 17.79
C ARG A 66 0.49 -14.42 17.54
N ASP A 67 1.50 -13.78 18.13
CA ASP A 67 1.93 -12.41 17.78
C ASP A 67 2.54 -12.38 16.37
N ILE A 68 1.69 -12.41 15.34
CA ILE A 68 2.12 -12.38 13.95
C ILE A 68 2.41 -10.94 13.52
N ALA A 69 3.63 -10.69 13.09
CA ALA A 69 4.02 -9.41 12.54
C ALA A 69 3.53 -9.28 11.08
N TYR A 70 2.69 -8.29 10.81
CA TYR A 70 2.23 -7.98 9.45
C TYR A 70 2.22 -6.47 9.13
N LEU A 71 1.87 -6.14 7.89
CA LEU A 71 1.49 -4.80 7.46
C LEU A 71 0.25 -4.89 6.56
N ARG A 72 -0.87 -4.33 7.00
CA ARG A 72 -2.08 -4.20 6.17
C ARG A 72 -1.83 -3.31 4.97
N ILE A 73 -2.33 -3.71 3.81
CA ILE A 73 -2.31 -2.93 2.57
C ILE A 73 -3.67 -2.28 2.40
N ASP A 74 -3.91 -1.24 3.20
CA ASP A 74 -5.17 -0.50 3.24
C ASP A 74 -4.90 1.02 3.39
N ASP A 75 -5.97 1.76 3.70
CA ASP A 75 -5.98 3.18 4.02
C ASP A 75 -5.18 3.50 5.30
N SER A 76 -5.19 2.61 6.29
CA SER A 76 -4.48 2.77 7.56
C SER A 76 -2.95 2.87 7.37
N THR A 77 -2.42 2.24 6.33
CA THR A 77 -0.98 2.30 5.98
C THR A 77 -0.71 3.12 4.72
N CYS A 78 -1.69 3.82 4.16
CA CYS A 78 -1.53 4.66 2.97
C CYS A 78 -1.21 6.10 3.36
N ALA A 79 -0.02 6.61 2.99
CA ALA A 79 0.36 8.00 3.30
C ALA A 79 -0.54 9.03 2.61
N LEU A 80 -1.09 8.71 1.44
CA LEU A 80 -2.09 9.57 0.79
C LEU A 80 -3.37 9.64 1.60
N CYS A 81 -3.92 8.50 2.06
CA CYS A 81 -5.09 8.49 2.93
C CYS A 81 -4.81 9.25 4.23
N LYS A 82 -3.67 9.03 4.88
CA LYS A 82 -3.31 9.80 6.09
C LYS A 82 -3.19 11.31 5.86
N THR A 83 -2.94 11.74 4.63
CA THR A 83 -2.84 13.15 4.26
C THR A 83 -4.17 13.74 3.76
N HIS A 84 -5.08 12.90 3.24
CA HIS A 84 -6.24 13.32 2.44
C HIS A 84 -7.58 12.68 2.86
N ASP A 85 -7.64 11.86 3.91
CA ASP A 85 -8.86 11.18 4.38
C ASP A 85 -9.75 12.08 5.28
N PRO A 86 -11.06 12.19 4.99
CA PRO A 86 -12.04 12.97 5.75
C PRO A 86 -12.30 12.49 7.18
N ARG A 87 -11.99 11.23 7.52
CA ARG A 87 -12.17 10.74 8.90
C ARG A 87 -11.19 11.36 9.89
N ARG A 88 -10.19 12.13 9.42
CA ARG A 88 -9.28 12.89 10.28
C ARG A 88 -9.02 14.35 9.90
N SER A 89 -9.23 14.80 8.65
CA SER A 89 -9.24 16.24 8.23
C SER A 89 -9.09 16.48 6.71
N GLY A 90 -9.14 15.45 5.85
CA GLY A 90 -8.81 15.57 4.42
C GLY A 90 -10.01 15.41 3.49
N ASP A 91 -9.89 15.91 2.27
CA ASP A 91 -10.89 15.71 1.22
C ASP A 91 -10.30 14.71 0.22
N CYS A 92 -10.89 13.50 0.12
CA CYS A 92 -10.47 12.49 -0.85
C CYS A 92 -10.51 13.04 -2.27
N GLY A 93 -11.37 14.03 -2.55
CA GLY A 93 -11.41 14.78 -3.81
C GLY A 93 -10.10 15.49 -4.14
N LYS A 94 -9.24 15.76 -3.15
CA LYS A 94 -7.91 16.37 -3.32
C LYS A 94 -6.76 15.36 -3.33
N CYS A 95 -7.06 14.06 -3.30
CA CYS A 95 -6.04 13.04 -3.44
C CYS A 95 -5.37 13.17 -4.83
N PRO A 96 -4.05 13.03 -4.96
CA PRO A 96 -3.40 13.08 -6.28
C PRO A 96 -3.92 12.04 -7.28
N LEU A 97 -4.60 11.00 -6.80
CA LEU A 97 -5.20 9.95 -7.62
C LEU A 97 -6.54 10.38 -8.25
N THR A 98 -7.30 11.30 -7.64
CA THR A 98 -8.50 11.88 -8.28
C THR A 98 -8.12 12.76 -9.46
N GLU A 99 -6.97 13.46 -9.41
CA GLU A 99 -6.47 14.27 -10.52
C GLU A 99 -6.20 13.47 -11.82
N ILE A 100 -6.16 12.13 -11.76
CA ILE A 100 -5.87 11.27 -12.91
C ILE A 100 -6.99 10.29 -13.23
N ASP A 101 -8.18 10.54 -12.66
CA ASP A 101 -9.40 9.72 -12.77
C ASP A 101 -9.17 8.29 -12.29
N ALA A 102 -8.37 8.13 -11.23
CA ALA A 102 -8.09 6.85 -10.60
C ALA A 102 -8.55 6.91 -9.13
N GLU A 103 -9.85 7.15 -8.92
CA GLU A 103 -10.43 7.15 -7.58
C GLU A 103 -10.04 5.88 -6.81
N CYS A 104 -9.74 6.01 -5.52
CA CYS A 104 -9.21 4.89 -4.73
C CYS A 104 -10.30 3.97 -4.17
N LEU A 105 -11.54 4.45 -4.07
CA LEU A 105 -12.59 3.80 -3.30
C LEU A 105 -13.82 3.46 -4.16
N ASP A 106 -13.79 3.80 -5.44
CA ASP A 106 -14.86 3.45 -6.35
C ASP A 106 -14.83 1.96 -6.71
N PRO A 107 -15.99 1.37 -7.03
CA PRO A 107 -16.04 0.08 -7.72
C PRO A 107 -15.13 0.12 -8.96
N GLU A 108 -14.36 -0.94 -9.20
CA GLU A 108 -13.37 -1.01 -10.27
C GLU A 108 -12.15 -0.08 -10.12
N SER A 109 -12.01 0.62 -8.99
CA SER A 109 -10.80 1.36 -8.67
C SER A 109 -9.57 0.46 -8.68
N PRO A 110 -8.36 1.02 -8.86
CA PRO A 110 -7.14 0.23 -8.77
C PRO A 110 -6.95 -0.48 -7.42
N PHE A 111 -7.60 0.00 -6.34
CA PHE A 111 -7.58 -0.66 -5.04
C PHE A 111 -8.60 -1.79 -4.97
N ASP A 112 -9.83 -1.56 -5.44
CA ASP A 112 -10.86 -2.59 -5.53
C ASP A 112 -10.40 -3.77 -6.39
N GLN A 113 -9.83 -3.51 -7.56
CA GLN A 113 -9.23 -4.55 -8.41
C GLN A 113 -8.16 -5.36 -7.67
N PHE A 114 -7.35 -4.70 -6.84
CA PHE A 114 -6.34 -5.38 -6.03
C PHE A 114 -6.99 -6.30 -4.97
N MET A 115 -8.06 -5.85 -4.30
CA MET A 115 -8.76 -6.66 -3.31
C MET A 115 -9.36 -7.95 -3.91
N TRP A 116 -9.79 -7.90 -5.17
CA TRP A 116 -10.39 -9.07 -5.85
C TRP A 116 -9.38 -9.98 -6.55
N SER A 117 -8.35 -9.41 -7.17
CA SER A 117 -7.46 -10.15 -8.08
C SER A 117 -6.04 -10.31 -7.59
N TRP A 118 -5.67 -9.65 -6.48
CA TRP A 118 -4.29 -9.51 -6.00
C TRP A 118 -3.33 -8.86 -7.03
N ASP A 119 -3.85 -8.28 -8.12
CA ASP A 119 -3.02 -7.58 -9.10
C ASP A 119 -2.67 -6.17 -8.60
N VAL A 120 -1.38 -5.97 -8.35
CA VAL A 120 -0.83 -4.68 -7.89
C VAL A 120 -0.57 -3.70 -9.05
N LYS A 121 -0.59 -4.16 -10.30
CA LYS A 121 -0.24 -3.34 -11.48
C LYS A 121 -1.16 -2.14 -11.67
N PRO A 122 -2.50 -2.25 -11.55
CA PRO A 122 -3.39 -1.10 -11.73
C PRO A 122 -3.02 0.05 -10.79
N MET A 123 -2.80 -0.27 -9.51
CA MET A 123 -2.49 0.75 -8.50
C MET A 123 -1.11 1.36 -8.71
N ILE A 124 -0.10 0.55 -9.05
CA ILE A 124 1.24 1.07 -9.39
C ILE A 124 1.16 2.01 -10.59
N LYS A 125 0.40 1.66 -11.64
CA LYS A 125 0.22 2.47 -12.84
C LYS A 125 -0.44 3.82 -12.51
N ALA A 126 -1.49 3.80 -11.68
CA ALA A 126 -2.17 5.02 -11.23
C ALA A 126 -1.22 5.93 -10.43
N LEU A 127 -0.55 5.39 -9.40
CA LEU A 127 0.39 6.14 -8.58
C LEU A 127 1.56 6.71 -9.41
N GLN A 128 2.07 5.96 -10.38
CA GLN A 128 3.12 6.42 -11.29
C GLN A 128 2.63 7.59 -12.16
N LYS A 129 1.44 7.47 -12.75
CA LYS A 129 0.80 8.55 -13.56
C LYS A 129 0.64 9.83 -12.73
N ALA A 130 0.20 9.72 -11.48
CA ALA A 130 0.07 10.85 -10.57
C ALA A 130 1.44 11.49 -10.21
N VAL A 131 2.48 10.66 -10.00
CA VAL A 131 3.85 11.16 -9.76
C VAL A 131 4.36 11.95 -10.97
N ASP A 132 4.19 11.43 -12.17
CA ASP A 132 4.71 12.06 -13.38
C ASP A 132 3.96 13.33 -13.75
N LYS A 133 2.64 13.38 -13.52
CA LYS A 133 1.84 14.61 -13.65
C LYS A 133 2.36 15.73 -12.76
N ARG A 134 2.78 15.42 -11.53
CA ARG A 134 3.30 16.42 -10.56
C ARG A 134 4.75 16.85 -10.79
N LYS A 135 5.53 16.11 -11.58
CA LYS A 135 6.87 16.57 -12.01
C LYS A 135 6.80 17.63 -13.11
N ARG A 136 5.67 17.69 -13.83
CA ARG A 136 5.44 18.61 -14.95
C ARG A 136 4.80 19.94 -14.53
N LYS A 137 4.36 20.04 -13.27
CA LYS A 137 3.88 21.27 -12.63
C LYS A 137 5.04 21.91 -11.88
#